data_AF-A0A5B7IQN9-F1
#
_entry.id   AF-A0A5B7IQN9-F1
#
_cell.length_a   1.000
_cell.length_b   1.000
_cell.length_c   1.000
_cell.angle_alpha   90.00
_cell.angle_beta   90.00
_cell.angle_gamma   90.00
#
_symmetry.space_group_name_H-M   'P 1'
#
loop_
_entity.id
_entity.type
_entity.pdbx_description
1 polymer ?
#
loop_
_entity_poly.entity_id
_entity_poly.type
_entity_poly.pdbx_seq_one_letter_code
_entity_poly.pdbx_strand_id
1 'polypeptide(L)'
;MKVVLEGRYNDQGTVTTTIFFFFHRLFCATILLSAGQAQDAQEVFESLVQDAFAGDDLLLILDGGAKDKLDVKAAANSSGSVLLLASDNSSYFLQRTPRHLVRGSHFTALLVFTASVVPFMETLDTKWNPNFMLLMSLNSSVNSTALLVDERFQRSQHLALVEPDNRAQRTRFMVYSSLPMKGRFAVKSSLGEWGRGSFRRKQDYFPERFNTLHGAVLQLGSWCDDFPFLYPEHGLCKGSSLDMLDLIAGHLNFSYDVQMEPDDHKWGSLEEGQWTGMLGDLAYNNKDLVINVFQMTLEIFADFEVSYPYHVESYVFLLAVPEPAPQWQGLLYPFTATVWLAILGTITVVTVLLNLCLKAVPDTQDDSQVFLLVSARTVYN
;
A
#
# COMPACT_ATOMS: atom_id res chain seq x y z
N MET A 1 7.21 39.95 -1.95
CA MET A 1 8.56 39.57 -1.53
C MET A 1 9.37 39.30 -2.80
N LYS A 2 10.27 40.22 -3.18
CA LYS A 2 11.25 39.97 -4.25
C LYS A 2 12.55 39.59 -3.56
N VAL A 3 12.98 38.36 -3.71
CA VAL A 3 14.31 37.91 -3.30
C VAL A 3 15.16 37.94 -4.57
N VAL A 4 16.09 38.89 -4.64
CA VAL A 4 17.18 38.89 -5.62
C VAL A 4 18.36 38.27 -4.90
N LEU A 5 18.79 37.10 -5.35
CA LEU A 5 20.04 36.47 -4.93
C LEU A 5 21.06 36.73 -6.04
N GLU A 6 21.97 37.65 -5.81
CA GLU A 6 23.16 37.80 -6.64
C GLU A 6 24.34 37.21 -5.85
N GLY A 7 24.75 35.99 -6.22
CA GLY A 7 25.93 35.34 -5.67
C GLY A 7 27.13 35.56 -6.59
N ARG A 8 28.18 36.22 -6.10
CA ARG A 8 29.53 36.09 -6.67
C ARG A 8 30.45 35.40 -5.67
N TYR A 9 31.12 34.37 -6.19
CA TYR A 9 32.17 33.60 -5.53
C TYR A 9 33.42 34.45 -5.34
N ASN A 10 34.15 34.21 -4.24
CA ASN A 10 35.58 34.46 -4.22
C ASN A 10 36.31 33.35 -3.47
N ASP A 11 37.50 33.05 -3.96
CA ASP A 11 38.33 31.89 -3.65
C ASP A 11 38.86 31.93 -2.21
N GLN A 12 38.23 31.17 -1.30
CA GLN A 12 38.86 30.51 -0.12
C GLN A 12 37.81 29.83 0.81
N GLY A 13 36.94 29.02 0.22
CA GLY A 13 36.51 27.71 0.78
C GLY A 13 36.13 27.57 2.27
N THR A 14 35.55 28.58 2.93
CA THR A 14 34.95 28.39 4.27
C THR A 14 33.68 29.24 4.43
N VAL A 15 32.53 28.57 4.55
CA VAL A 15 31.25 29.23 4.87
C VAL A 15 30.95 29.00 6.35
N THR A 16 31.12 30.04 7.16
CA THR A 16 30.51 30.12 8.49
C THR A 16 29.36 31.10 8.40
N THR A 17 28.15 30.60 8.16
CA THR A 17 26.95 31.44 8.19
C THR A 17 26.54 31.63 9.65
N THR A 18 27.02 32.69 10.30
CA THR A 18 26.46 33.18 11.57
C THR A 18 25.46 34.28 11.25
N ILE A 19 24.17 33.96 11.34
CA ILE A 19 23.11 34.96 11.23
C ILE A 19 23.03 35.69 12.58
N PHE A 20 23.49 36.94 12.61
CA PHE A 20 23.20 37.86 13.72
C PHE A 20 21.89 38.59 13.46
N PHE A 21 20.88 38.33 14.29
CA PHE A 21 19.72 39.21 14.38
C PHE A 21 19.94 40.23 15.50
N PHE A 22 20.29 41.46 15.13
CA PHE A 22 20.11 42.62 15.99
C PHE A 22 18.76 43.24 15.69
N PHE A 23 17.85 43.25 16.67
CA PHE A 23 16.71 44.16 16.64
C PHE A 23 16.56 44.84 18.01
N HIS A 24 16.96 46.11 18.06
CA HIS A 24 16.52 47.02 19.10
C HIS A 24 15.55 48.06 18.51
N ARG A 25 14.34 48.00 19.06
CA ARG A 25 13.35 49.06 19.27
C ARG A 25 12.50 49.58 18.10
N LEU A 26 11.20 49.38 18.37
CA LEU A 26 10.12 50.36 18.27
C LEU A 26 9.52 50.56 16.87
N PHE A 27 8.72 49.56 16.47
CA PHE A 27 7.41 49.87 15.92
C PHE A 27 6.36 49.50 16.95
N CYS A 28 5.74 50.52 17.53
CA CYS A 28 4.54 50.40 18.33
C CYS A 28 3.39 50.03 17.36
N ALA A 29 3.35 48.78 16.94
CA ALA A 29 2.11 48.18 16.45
C ALA A 29 1.31 47.84 17.70
N THR A 30 0.23 48.57 17.90
CA THR A 30 -0.81 48.25 18.86
C THR A 30 -1.18 46.78 18.69
N ILE A 31 -0.58 45.91 19.50
CA ILE A 31 -1.13 44.58 19.78
C ILE A 31 -2.43 44.89 20.51
N LEU A 32 -3.50 45.04 19.74
CA LEU A 32 -4.83 44.72 20.21
C LEU A 32 -4.73 43.25 20.63
N LEU A 33 -4.39 43.04 21.90
CA LEU A 33 -4.83 41.88 22.65
C LEU A 33 -6.33 41.79 22.38
N SER A 34 -6.70 40.93 21.42
CA SER A 34 -8.10 40.57 21.25
C SER A 34 -8.45 39.92 22.58
N ALA A 35 -9.22 40.65 23.38
CA ALA A 35 -9.81 40.10 24.58
C ALA A 35 -10.75 39.00 24.07
N GLY A 36 -10.28 37.75 24.05
CA GLY A 36 -10.97 36.61 23.46
C GLY A 36 -12.43 36.60 23.92
N GLN A 37 -13.33 36.89 22.98
CA GLN A 37 -14.77 36.77 23.19
C GLN A 37 -15.08 35.29 23.46
N ALA A 38 -16.10 35.02 24.27
CA ALA A 38 -16.57 33.65 24.44
C ALA A 38 -16.99 33.10 23.07
N GLN A 39 -16.49 31.92 22.72
CA GLN A 39 -16.80 31.27 21.44
C GLN A 39 -18.10 30.48 21.56
N ASP A 40 -18.96 30.61 20.56
CA ASP A 40 -20.16 29.80 20.44
C ASP A 40 -19.87 28.51 19.67
N ALA A 41 -20.42 27.39 20.14
CA ALA A 41 -20.32 26.11 19.46
C ALA A 41 -20.89 26.18 18.03
N GLN A 42 -21.97 26.94 17.84
CA GLN A 42 -22.56 27.17 16.53
C GLN A 42 -21.57 27.85 15.58
N GLU A 43 -20.85 28.87 16.07
CA GLU A 43 -19.87 29.60 15.26
C GLU A 43 -18.72 28.70 14.77
N VAL A 44 -18.22 27.84 15.65
CA VAL A 44 -17.17 26.86 15.31
C VAL A 44 -17.67 25.88 14.26
N PHE A 45 -18.88 25.36 14.44
CA PHE A 45 -19.51 24.42 13.51
C PHE A 45 -19.74 25.06 12.13
N GLU A 46 -20.24 26.29 12.08
CA GLU A 46 -20.45 27.03 10.84
C GLU A 46 -19.14 27.25 10.09
N SER A 47 -18.09 27.67 10.78
CA SER A 47 -16.78 27.88 10.16
C SER A 47 -16.15 26.57 9.66
N LEU A 48 -16.34 25.45 10.38
CA LEU A 48 -15.89 24.14 9.90
C LEU A 48 -16.53 23.78 8.56
N VAL A 49 -17.86 23.94 8.45
CA VAL A 49 -18.60 23.51 7.26
C VAL A 49 -18.52 24.51 6.11
N GLN A 50 -18.55 25.82 6.39
CA GLN A 50 -18.60 26.87 5.37
C GLN A 50 -17.24 27.39 4.95
N ASP A 51 -16.22 27.33 5.83
CA ASP A 51 -14.88 27.81 5.53
C ASP A 51 -13.91 26.64 5.35
N ALA A 52 -13.67 25.85 6.41
CA ALA A 52 -12.58 24.87 6.44
C ALA A 52 -12.79 23.71 5.45
N PHE A 53 -14.04 23.25 5.34
CA PHE A 53 -14.46 22.15 4.47
C PHE A 53 -15.36 22.63 3.32
N ALA A 54 -15.25 23.91 2.96
CA ALA A 54 -15.98 24.45 1.82
C ALA A 54 -15.66 23.66 0.54
N GLY A 55 -16.68 23.04 -0.06
CA GLY A 55 -16.58 22.27 -1.30
C GLY A 55 -16.28 20.79 -1.12
N ASP A 56 -16.07 20.33 0.12
CA ASP A 56 -16.01 18.90 0.42
C ASP A 56 -17.43 18.31 0.47
N ASP A 57 -17.58 17.06 0.02
CA ASP A 57 -18.74 16.26 0.37
C ASP A 57 -18.62 15.85 1.86
N LEU A 58 -19.64 16.16 2.66
CA LEU A 58 -19.64 15.97 4.11
C LEU A 58 -20.56 14.85 4.56
N LEU A 59 -20.04 13.99 5.43
CA LEU A 59 -20.84 13.02 6.19
C LEU A 59 -21.00 13.56 7.62
N LEU A 60 -22.13 14.20 7.90
CA LEU A 60 -22.43 14.79 9.19
C LEU A 60 -23.14 13.77 10.08
N ILE A 61 -22.51 13.40 11.17
CA ILE A 61 -23.06 12.47 12.16
C ILE A 61 -23.30 13.24 13.45
N LEU A 62 -24.55 13.25 13.92
CA LEU A 62 -24.98 14.04 15.06
C LEU A 62 -25.64 13.14 16.10
N ASP A 63 -25.26 13.28 17.38
CA ASP A 63 -26.10 12.74 18.47
C ASP A 63 -27.34 13.62 18.71
N GLY A 64 -28.34 13.08 19.41
CA GLY A 64 -29.59 13.80 19.68
C GLY A 64 -29.37 15.17 20.34
N GLY A 65 -28.44 15.25 21.30
CA GLY A 65 -28.15 16.52 21.99
C GLY A 65 -27.42 17.54 21.10
N ALA A 66 -26.57 17.09 20.17
CA ALA A 66 -25.91 17.97 19.20
C ALA A 66 -26.92 18.51 18.18
N LYS A 67 -27.86 17.66 17.73
CA LYS A 67 -28.96 18.07 16.85
C LYS A 67 -29.84 19.16 17.48
N ASP A 68 -30.06 19.11 18.79
CA ASP A 68 -30.86 20.11 19.51
C ASP A 68 -30.10 21.43 19.74
N LYS A 69 -28.75 21.39 19.78
CA LYS A 69 -27.90 22.55 20.09
C LYS A 69 -27.36 23.27 18.86
N LEU A 70 -27.34 22.64 17.69
CA LEU A 70 -26.76 23.19 16.47
C LEU A 70 -27.82 23.44 15.39
N ASP A 71 -27.76 24.59 14.74
CA ASP A 71 -28.51 24.83 13.49
C ASP A 71 -27.71 24.28 12.31
N VAL A 72 -28.12 23.08 11.86
CA VAL A 72 -27.46 22.36 10.77
C VAL A 72 -27.81 22.92 9.39
N LYS A 73 -28.74 23.89 9.28
CA LYS A 73 -29.03 24.56 8.00
C LYS A 73 -27.82 25.25 7.42
N ALA A 74 -26.91 25.72 8.28
CA ALA A 74 -25.64 26.28 7.86
C ALA A 74 -24.82 25.30 7.00
N ALA A 75 -24.97 23.99 7.22
CA ALA A 75 -24.31 22.97 6.42
C ALA A 75 -24.92 22.80 5.03
N ALA A 76 -26.22 23.06 4.87
CA ALA A 76 -26.87 23.04 3.56
C ALA A 76 -26.35 24.13 2.61
N ASN A 77 -25.69 25.17 3.16
CA ASN A 77 -25.03 26.21 2.38
C ASN A 77 -23.60 25.85 1.97
N SER A 78 -23.08 24.69 2.37
CA SER A 78 -21.80 24.21 1.85
C SER A 78 -21.93 23.93 0.35
N SER A 79 -20.85 24.15 -0.40
CA SER A 79 -20.83 23.92 -1.85
C SER A 79 -20.77 22.44 -2.26
N GLY A 80 -20.57 21.53 -1.29
CA GLY A 80 -20.55 20.09 -1.51
C GLY A 80 -21.85 19.38 -1.09
N SER A 81 -21.88 18.07 -1.24
CA SER A 81 -23.01 17.23 -0.83
C SER A 81 -22.96 16.98 0.67
N VAL A 82 -24.06 17.22 1.38
CA VAL A 82 -24.13 16.96 2.83
C VAL A 82 -25.07 15.78 3.08
N LEU A 83 -24.52 14.69 3.62
CA LEU A 83 -25.28 13.56 4.12
C LEU A 83 -25.40 13.65 5.64
N LEU A 84 -26.63 13.81 6.13
CA LEU A 84 -26.91 13.94 7.55
C LEU A 84 -27.40 12.61 8.14
N LEU A 85 -26.71 12.16 9.19
CA LEU A 85 -26.99 10.93 9.91
C LEU A 85 -27.22 11.22 11.39
N ALA A 86 -28.33 10.73 11.92
CA ALA A 86 -28.51 10.63 13.36
C ALA A 86 -27.69 9.43 13.85
N SER A 87 -26.84 9.66 14.85
CA SER A 87 -26.01 8.64 15.50
C SER A 87 -26.82 7.41 15.92
N ASP A 88 -28.03 7.64 16.42
CA ASP A 88 -28.96 6.65 16.96
C ASP A 88 -29.52 5.69 15.88
N ASN A 89 -29.45 6.06 14.60
CA ASN A 89 -29.89 5.25 13.47
C ASN A 89 -28.72 4.85 12.53
N SER A 90 -27.49 4.96 13.03
CA SER A 90 -26.26 4.70 12.26
C SER A 90 -26.11 3.25 11.79
N SER A 91 -26.56 2.28 12.59
CA SER A 91 -26.44 0.85 12.28
C SER A 91 -27.12 0.47 10.97
N TYR A 92 -28.35 0.94 10.75
CA TYR A 92 -29.12 0.67 9.54
C TYR A 92 -28.44 1.27 8.30
N PHE A 93 -27.90 2.49 8.44
CA PHE A 93 -27.16 3.14 7.37
C PHE A 93 -25.89 2.37 7.03
N LEU A 94 -25.01 2.12 8.00
CA LEU A 94 -23.71 1.49 7.78
C LEU A 94 -23.84 0.07 7.19
N GLN A 95 -24.89 -0.67 7.55
CA GLN A 95 -25.14 -1.99 6.98
C GLN A 95 -25.51 -1.96 5.49
N ARG A 96 -26.23 -0.92 5.04
CA ARG A 96 -26.73 -0.81 3.65
C ARG A 96 -25.86 0.06 2.76
N THR A 97 -25.01 0.88 3.33
CA THR A 97 -24.18 1.82 2.58
C THR A 97 -23.07 1.08 1.84
N PRO A 98 -22.90 1.34 0.54
CA PRO A 98 -21.77 0.81 -0.22
C PRO A 98 -20.43 1.18 0.41
N ARG A 99 -19.47 0.24 0.43
CA ARG A 99 -18.15 0.42 1.07
C ARG A 99 -17.42 1.68 0.60
N HIS A 100 -17.52 2.03 -0.69
CA HIS A 100 -16.84 3.20 -1.26
C HIS A 100 -17.33 4.55 -0.70
N LEU A 101 -18.51 4.63 -0.06
CA LEU A 101 -18.97 5.88 0.55
C LEU A 101 -18.49 6.05 2.00
N VAL A 102 -18.12 4.96 2.67
CA VAL A 102 -17.65 4.96 4.08
C VAL A 102 -16.16 4.65 4.20
N ARG A 103 -15.48 4.45 3.06
CA ARG A 103 -14.04 4.23 2.94
C ARG A 103 -13.42 5.18 1.94
N GLY A 104 -12.21 5.67 2.23
CA GLY A 104 -11.47 6.55 1.32
C GLY A 104 -11.76 8.03 1.53
N SER A 105 -11.45 8.84 0.52
CA SER A 105 -11.54 10.31 0.56
C SER A 105 -12.85 10.88 0.00
N HIS A 106 -13.87 10.04 -0.26
CA HIS A 106 -15.13 10.48 -0.84
C HIS A 106 -15.88 11.48 0.03
N PHE A 107 -15.95 11.22 1.34
CA PHE A 107 -16.56 12.13 2.30
C PHE A 107 -15.55 12.55 3.36
N THR A 108 -15.64 13.79 3.80
CA THR A 108 -15.08 14.21 5.09
C THR A 108 -16.12 13.91 6.16
N ALA A 109 -15.81 12.98 7.06
CA ALA A 109 -16.70 12.58 8.14
C ALA A 109 -16.55 13.54 9.33
N LEU A 110 -17.67 14.14 9.76
CA LEU A 110 -17.73 15.04 10.90
C LEU A 110 -18.73 14.48 11.92
N LEU A 111 -18.20 14.02 13.05
CA LEU A 111 -19.00 13.49 14.16
C LEU A 111 -19.10 14.53 15.27
N VAL A 112 -20.31 15.05 15.50
CA VAL A 112 -20.58 16.04 16.54
C VAL A 112 -21.41 15.41 17.65
N PHE A 113 -20.95 15.56 18.89
CA PHE A 113 -21.55 14.88 20.03
C PHE A 113 -21.55 15.74 21.29
N THR A 114 -22.56 15.50 22.12
CA THR A 114 -22.76 16.10 23.46
C THR A 114 -22.64 15.08 24.57
N ALA A 115 -22.85 13.81 24.26
CA ALA A 115 -22.81 12.68 25.19
C ALA A 115 -21.74 11.64 24.78
N SER A 116 -21.76 10.48 25.44
CA SER A 116 -20.85 9.38 25.12
C SER A 116 -21.08 8.86 23.70
N VAL A 117 -19.98 8.72 22.94
CA VAL A 117 -19.97 8.22 21.56
C VAL A 117 -19.93 6.68 21.50
N VAL A 118 -19.79 6.00 22.65
CA VAL A 118 -19.70 4.53 22.73
C VAL A 118 -20.80 3.80 21.94
N PRO A 119 -22.10 4.18 22.04
CA PRO A 119 -23.14 3.51 21.28
C PRO A 119 -22.95 3.60 19.76
N PHE A 120 -22.42 4.72 19.25
CA PHE A 120 -22.08 4.87 17.84
C PHE A 120 -20.86 4.02 17.47
N MET A 121 -19.83 4.01 18.31
CA MET A 121 -18.64 3.21 18.06
C MET A 121 -18.98 1.71 17.91
N GLU A 122 -19.93 1.21 18.70
CA GLU A 122 -20.40 -0.18 18.63
C GLU A 122 -21.11 -0.53 17.31
N THR A 123 -21.59 0.46 16.54
CA THR A 123 -22.19 0.22 15.22
C THR A 123 -21.17 0.21 14.08
N LEU A 124 -19.93 0.65 14.32
CA LEU A 124 -18.87 0.68 13.32
C LEU A 124 -18.30 -0.72 13.08
N ASP A 125 -18.41 -1.21 11.85
CA ASP A 125 -17.81 -2.46 11.40
C ASP A 125 -16.47 -2.21 10.66
N THR A 126 -15.88 -3.25 10.09
CA THR A 126 -14.62 -3.15 9.33
C THR A 126 -14.74 -2.34 8.04
N LYS A 127 -15.95 -2.04 7.55
CA LYS A 127 -16.14 -1.21 6.35
C LYS A 127 -15.89 0.26 6.64
N TRP A 128 -16.04 0.68 7.89
CA TRP A 128 -15.81 2.07 8.30
C TRP A 128 -14.33 2.40 8.27
N ASN A 129 -13.92 3.22 7.30
CA ASN A 129 -12.53 3.68 7.18
C ASN A 129 -12.41 4.97 6.32
N PRO A 130 -13.00 6.09 6.75
CA PRO A 130 -12.89 7.36 6.02
C PRO A 130 -11.48 7.94 6.15
N ASN A 131 -10.93 8.53 5.08
CA ASN A 131 -9.60 9.16 5.11
C ASN A 131 -9.57 10.39 6.03
N PHE A 132 -10.66 11.17 6.08
CA PHE A 132 -10.75 12.39 6.87
C PHE A 132 -11.87 12.28 7.91
N MET A 133 -11.51 12.30 9.18
CA MET A 133 -12.43 12.22 10.31
C MET A 133 -12.21 13.37 11.29
N LEU A 134 -13.20 14.23 11.49
CA LEU A 134 -13.18 15.25 12.53
C LEU A 134 -14.22 14.91 13.61
N LEU A 135 -13.76 14.90 14.85
CA LEU A 135 -14.59 14.73 16.04
C LEU A 135 -14.83 16.11 16.65
N MET A 136 -16.07 16.47 16.94
CA MET A 136 -16.41 17.72 17.61
C MET A 136 -17.22 17.43 18.87
N SER A 137 -16.62 17.68 20.03
CA SER A 137 -17.34 17.62 21.29
C SER A 137 -17.93 18.98 21.63
N LEU A 138 -19.22 18.99 21.98
CA LEU A 138 -19.93 20.17 22.49
C LEU A 138 -20.00 20.20 24.02
N ASN A 139 -19.43 19.19 24.68
CA ASN A 139 -19.47 19.04 26.12
C ASN A 139 -18.11 18.66 26.66
N SER A 140 -17.60 19.51 27.54
CA SER A 140 -16.26 19.39 28.09
C SER A 140 -16.11 18.22 29.07
N SER A 141 -17.22 17.64 29.56
CA SER A 141 -17.19 16.49 30.49
C SER A 141 -16.96 15.13 29.81
N VAL A 142 -16.95 15.06 28.47
CA VAL A 142 -16.82 13.79 27.73
C VAL A 142 -15.33 13.39 27.62
N ASN A 143 -15.02 12.11 27.85
CA ASN A 143 -13.66 11.58 27.69
C ASN A 143 -13.30 11.43 26.20
N SER A 144 -12.89 12.53 25.58
CA SER A 144 -12.50 12.59 24.17
C SER A 144 -11.16 11.90 23.86
N THR A 145 -10.28 11.76 24.85
CA THR A 145 -8.99 11.07 24.68
C THR A 145 -9.18 9.61 24.33
N ALA A 146 -10.19 8.94 24.92
CA ALA A 146 -10.52 7.55 24.58
C ALA A 146 -10.88 7.40 23.08
N LEU A 147 -11.55 8.39 22.49
CA LEU A 147 -11.93 8.37 21.07
C LEU A 147 -10.71 8.49 20.15
N LEU A 148 -9.70 9.25 20.56
CA LEU A 148 -8.44 9.38 19.81
C LEU A 148 -7.51 8.16 19.97
N VAL A 149 -7.84 7.20 20.82
CA VAL A 149 -7.06 5.95 20.99
C VAL A 149 -7.79 4.75 20.38
N ASP A 150 -9.11 4.86 20.19
CA ASP A 150 -9.92 3.77 19.64
C ASP A 150 -9.52 3.43 18.18
N GLU A 151 -9.29 2.15 17.93
CA GLU A 151 -8.83 1.64 16.63
C GLU A 151 -9.79 2.01 15.49
N ARG A 152 -11.10 2.04 15.74
CA ARG A 152 -12.12 2.35 14.73
C ARG A 152 -11.97 3.78 14.18
N PHE A 153 -11.45 4.70 14.99
CA PHE A 153 -11.13 6.06 14.56
C PHE A 153 -9.66 6.20 14.14
N GLN A 154 -8.73 5.43 14.71
CA GLN A 154 -7.32 5.47 14.30
C GLN A 154 -7.09 5.02 12.86
N ARG A 155 -7.97 4.15 12.32
CA ARG A 155 -7.96 3.72 10.91
C ARG A 155 -8.03 4.90 9.93
N SER A 156 -8.70 5.98 10.31
CA SER A 156 -8.72 7.19 9.47
C SER A 156 -7.33 7.79 9.35
N GLN A 157 -6.86 7.97 8.12
CA GLN A 157 -5.54 8.57 7.83
C GLN A 157 -5.37 9.93 8.53
N HIS A 158 -6.38 10.78 8.41
CA HIS A 158 -6.43 12.11 9.02
C HIS A 158 -7.52 12.15 10.10
N LEU A 159 -7.10 12.42 11.34
CA LEU A 159 -7.98 12.46 12.51
C LEU A 159 -7.74 13.76 13.29
N ALA A 160 -8.83 14.48 13.57
CA ALA A 160 -8.81 15.71 14.35
C ALA A 160 -9.93 15.69 15.40
N LEU A 161 -9.71 16.40 16.50
CA LEU A 161 -10.69 16.59 17.58
C LEU A 161 -10.78 18.08 17.91
N VAL A 162 -12.00 18.59 17.95
CA VAL A 162 -12.34 19.94 18.42
C VAL A 162 -13.18 19.80 19.68
N GLU A 163 -12.77 20.44 20.77
CA GLU A 163 -13.51 20.37 22.04
C GLU A 163 -13.38 21.67 22.84
N PRO A 164 -14.34 21.96 23.73
CA PRO A 164 -14.24 23.08 24.65
C PRO A 164 -13.12 22.86 25.69
N ASP A 165 -12.33 23.90 25.96
CA ASP A 165 -11.31 23.91 27.00
C ASP A 165 -11.94 24.00 28.40
N ASN A 166 -11.81 22.92 29.17
CA ASN A 166 -12.24 22.85 30.56
C ASN A 166 -11.51 23.82 31.51
N ARG A 167 -10.33 24.31 31.12
CA ARG A 167 -9.47 25.13 32.00
C ARG A 167 -9.71 26.62 31.82
N ALA A 168 -10.39 27.02 30.76
CA ALA A 168 -10.64 28.41 30.44
C ALA A 168 -11.84 28.97 31.23
N GLN A 169 -11.71 30.21 31.72
CA GLN A 169 -12.82 30.94 32.35
C GLN A 169 -13.93 31.35 31.36
N ARG A 170 -13.65 31.26 30.06
CA ARG A 170 -14.57 31.53 28.96
C ARG A 170 -14.56 30.33 28.02
N THR A 171 -15.70 30.03 27.40
CA THR A 171 -15.79 28.96 26.38
C THR A 171 -14.81 29.26 25.25
N ARG A 172 -13.82 28.40 25.11
CA ARG A 172 -12.81 28.39 24.05
C ARG A 172 -12.73 26.99 23.50
N PHE A 173 -12.53 26.85 22.20
CA PHE A 173 -12.35 25.55 21.56
C PHE A 173 -10.89 25.31 21.26
N MET A 174 -10.43 24.11 21.55
CA MET A 174 -9.08 23.64 21.28
C MET A 174 -9.12 22.57 20.20
N VAL A 175 -8.15 22.63 19.30
CA VAL A 175 -7.98 21.63 18.25
C VAL A 175 -6.86 20.68 18.63
N TYR A 176 -7.11 19.40 18.47
CA TYR A 176 -6.19 18.31 18.76
C TYR A 176 -6.11 17.34 17.57
N SER A 177 -5.05 16.57 17.51
CA SER A 177 -4.92 15.41 16.63
C SER A 177 -4.36 14.22 17.42
N SER A 178 -4.37 13.04 16.80
CA SER A 178 -3.82 11.81 17.36
C SER A 178 -2.43 11.52 16.80
N LEU A 179 -1.43 11.34 17.67
CA LEU A 179 -0.10 10.82 17.30
C LEU A 179 0.11 9.47 18.01
N PRO A 180 -0.42 8.38 17.46
CA PRO A 180 -0.48 7.09 18.17
C PRO A 180 0.91 6.54 18.50
N MET A 181 1.91 6.79 17.65
CA MET A 181 3.26 6.27 17.81
C MET A 181 4.13 7.06 18.80
N LYS A 182 3.66 8.21 19.31
CA LYS A 182 4.41 9.01 20.30
C LYS A 182 4.36 8.41 21.72
N GLY A 183 3.58 7.34 21.90
CA GLY A 183 3.41 6.61 23.15
C GLY A 183 2.04 6.81 23.80
N ARG A 184 1.64 5.84 24.61
CA ARG A 184 0.28 5.69 25.18
C ARG A 184 -0.26 6.91 25.93
N PHE A 185 0.62 7.75 26.48
CA PHE A 185 0.24 8.96 27.24
C PHE A 185 0.28 10.26 26.42
N ALA A 186 0.79 10.22 25.19
CA ALA A 186 0.99 11.40 24.34
C ALA A 186 0.17 11.35 23.03
N VAL A 187 -0.80 10.44 22.95
CA VAL A 187 -1.64 10.24 21.76
C VAL A 187 -2.39 11.53 21.41
N LYS A 188 -2.99 12.22 22.39
CA LYS A 188 -3.67 13.49 22.18
C LYS A 188 -2.66 14.64 22.12
N SER A 189 -2.42 15.16 20.93
CA SER A 189 -1.51 16.29 20.70
C SER A 189 -2.32 17.56 20.39
N SER A 190 -2.03 18.66 21.10
CA SER A 190 -2.70 19.95 20.85
C SER A 190 -2.09 20.64 19.63
N LEU A 191 -2.96 21.14 18.75
CA LEU A 191 -2.60 21.96 17.59
C LEU A 191 -2.76 23.46 17.87
N GLY A 192 -3.61 23.82 18.82
CA GLY A 192 -3.78 25.21 19.27
C GLY A 192 -5.24 25.57 19.58
N GLU A 193 -5.44 26.83 19.97
CA GLU A 193 -6.76 27.43 20.16
C GLU A 193 -7.39 27.71 18.80
N TRP A 194 -8.64 27.28 18.63
CA TRP A 194 -9.44 27.58 17.45
C TRP A 194 -9.79 29.07 17.42
N GLY A 195 -9.84 29.66 16.23
CA GLY A 195 -10.43 30.99 16.02
C GLY A 195 -10.36 31.36 14.54
N ARG A 196 -11.24 32.23 14.03
CA ARG A 196 -11.37 32.53 12.57
C ARG A 196 -10.08 32.90 11.81
N GLY A 197 -9.02 33.30 12.51
CA GLY A 197 -7.71 33.58 11.95
C GLY A 197 -6.80 32.35 11.83
N SER A 198 -6.90 31.44 12.80
CA SER A 198 -6.29 30.12 12.81
C SER A 198 -7.26 29.11 12.18
N PHE A 199 -6.79 27.93 11.75
CA PHE A 199 -7.69 26.86 11.28
C PHE A 199 -8.71 27.24 10.19
N ARG A 200 -8.24 27.89 9.11
CA ARG A 200 -9.11 28.35 7.99
C ARG A 200 -9.32 27.31 6.92
N ARG A 201 -8.38 26.37 6.79
CA ARG A 201 -8.37 25.35 5.73
C ARG A 201 -8.39 23.97 6.36
N LYS A 202 -8.94 23.00 5.64
CA LYS A 202 -8.90 21.57 5.98
C LYS A 202 -7.53 21.10 6.51
N GLN A 203 -6.45 21.48 5.84
CA GLN A 203 -5.07 21.10 6.19
C GLN A 203 -4.63 21.61 7.57
N ASP A 204 -5.20 22.73 8.04
CA ASP A 204 -4.86 23.29 9.35
C ASP A 204 -5.42 22.40 10.48
N TYR A 205 -6.49 21.63 10.24
CA TYR A 205 -7.07 20.67 11.20
C TYR A 205 -6.39 19.29 11.15
N PHE A 206 -5.89 18.91 9.97
CA PHE A 206 -5.37 17.57 9.70
C PHE A 206 -3.86 17.61 9.43
N PRO A 207 -3.03 17.69 10.49
CA PRO A 207 -1.59 17.60 10.33
C PRO A 207 -1.18 16.20 9.87
N GLU A 208 0.03 16.09 9.33
CA GLU A 208 0.64 14.79 9.04
C GLU A 208 0.92 14.05 10.35
N ARG A 209 0.32 12.86 10.52
CA ARG A 209 0.38 12.07 11.76
C ARG A 209 1.50 11.04 11.75
N PHE A 210 2.00 10.70 10.57
CA PHE A 210 2.98 9.62 10.35
C PHE A 210 4.26 10.12 9.67
N ASN A 211 4.60 11.40 9.84
CA ASN A 211 5.89 11.94 9.38
C ASN A 211 7.08 11.29 10.10
N THR A 212 6.86 10.76 11.31
CA THR A 212 7.76 9.89 12.05
C THR A 212 6.93 8.97 12.95
N LEU A 213 7.47 7.80 13.30
CA LEU A 213 6.90 6.86 14.24
C LEU A 213 7.62 6.91 15.61
N HIS A 214 8.38 7.98 15.87
CA HIS A 214 8.90 8.31 17.20
C HIS A 214 9.69 7.21 17.93
N GLY A 215 10.37 6.34 17.18
CA GLY A 215 11.14 5.21 17.73
C GLY A 215 10.28 4.03 18.17
N ALA A 216 9.05 3.90 17.66
CA ALA A 216 8.21 2.74 17.93
C ALA A 216 8.90 1.42 17.55
N VAL A 217 8.56 0.35 18.27
CA VAL A 217 8.98 -1.02 17.94
C VAL A 217 7.76 -1.76 17.41
N LEU A 218 7.75 -2.02 16.10
CA LEU A 218 6.63 -2.69 15.43
C LEU A 218 6.81 -4.20 15.44
N GLN A 219 5.73 -4.93 15.70
CA GLN A 219 5.71 -6.39 15.62
C GLN A 219 5.44 -6.81 14.18
N LEU A 220 6.45 -7.40 13.53
CA LEU A 220 6.37 -7.79 12.13
C LEU A 220 5.91 -9.25 12.01
N GLY A 221 4.87 -9.47 11.24
CA GLY A 221 4.48 -10.78 10.74
C GLY A 221 5.23 -11.11 9.47
N SER A 222 5.88 -12.26 9.43
CA SER A 222 6.62 -12.74 8.27
C SER A 222 6.83 -14.23 8.33
N TRP A 223 7.10 -14.83 7.18
CA TRP A 223 7.60 -16.17 7.03
C TRP A 223 8.92 -16.11 6.27
N CYS A 224 9.99 -16.46 6.97
CA CYS A 224 11.35 -16.39 6.48
C CYS A 224 11.73 -17.59 5.59
N ASP A 225 10.91 -17.87 4.57
CA ASP A 225 11.10 -18.94 3.58
C ASP A 225 10.55 -18.51 2.20
N ASP A 226 11.03 -17.37 1.72
CA ASP A 226 10.56 -16.68 0.50
C ASP A 226 11.78 -16.11 -0.26
N PHE A 227 12.68 -16.98 -0.70
CA PHE A 227 13.91 -16.56 -1.39
C PHE A 227 13.60 -15.92 -2.75
N PRO A 228 14.22 -14.78 -3.12
CA PRO A 228 15.30 -14.05 -2.44
C PRO A 228 14.83 -12.91 -1.50
N PHE A 229 13.52 -12.79 -1.29
CA PHE A 229 12.90 -11.67 -0.58
C PHE A 229 13.07 -11.76 0.93
N LEU A 230 12.90 -12.95 1.50
CA LEU A 230 13.10 -13.30 2.91
C LEU A 230 13.67 -14.73 2.99
N TYR A 231 14.80 -14.93 3.64
CA TYR A 231 15.43 -16.23 3.82
C TYR A 231 16.24 -16.28 5.11
N PRO A 232 16.40 -17.47 5.71
CA PRO A 232 17.11 -17.61 6.97
C PRO A 232 18.62 -17.64 6.72
N GLU A 233 19.38 -16.83 7.45
CA GLU A 233 20.84 -16.86 7.44
C GLU A 233 21.38 -16.78 8.88
N HIS A 234 22.11 -17.81 9.32
CA HIS A 234 22.67 -17.92 10.68
C HIS A 234 21.63 -17.72 11.81
N GLY A 235 20.39 -18.17 11.60
CA GLY A 235 19.30 -18.04 12.58
C GLY A 235 18.62 -16.67 12.62
N LEU A 236 18.96 -15.77 11.69
CA LEU A 236 18.30 -14.48 11.47
C LEU A 236 17.56 -14.49 10.14
N CYS A 237 16.52 -13.67 10.03
CA CYS A 237 15.85 -13.45 8.75
C CYS A 237 16.55 -12.32 7.97
N LYS A 238 16.77 -12.53 6.67
CA LYS A 238 17.38 -11.56 5.76
C LYS A 238 16.71 -11.57 4.40
N GLY A 239 16.91 -10.52 3.62
CA GLY A 239 16.50 -10.46 2.22
C GLY A 239 16.05 -9.08 1.80
N SER A 240 15.78 -8.91 0.51
CA SER A 240 15.53 -7.58 -0.07
C SER A 240 14.31 -6.87 0.52
N SER A 241 13.33 -7.62 1.02
CA SER A 241 12.14 -7.04 1.65
C SER A 241 12.46 -6.39 3.00
N LEU A 242 13.36 -6.99 3.79
CA LEU A 242 13.84 -6.38 5.04
C LEU A 242 14.78 -5.21 4.77
N ASP A 243 15.66 -5.31 3.76
CA ASP A 243 16.52 -4.19 3.36
C ASP A 243 15.68 -2.96 2.98
N MET A 244 14.58 -3.16 2.27
CA MET A 244 13.62 -2.09 1.95
C MET A 244 12.94 -1.55 3.22
N LEU A 245 12.50 -2.43 4.12
CA LEU A 245 11.86 -2.03 5.37
C LEU A 245 12.82 -1.24 6.26
N ASP A 246 14.12 -1.56 6.27
CA ASP A 246 15.16 -0.82 7.01
C ASP A 246 15.31 0.61 6.51
N LEU A 247 15.24 0.83 5.19
CA LEU A 247 15.26 2.18 4.62
C LEU A 247 14.05 2.99 5.07
N ILE A 248 12.87 2.36 5.09
CA ILE A 248 11.62 3.00 5.56
C ILE A 248 11.70 3.27 7.07
N ALA A 249 12.24 2.31 7.83
CA ALA A 249 12.47 2.41 9.28
C ALA A 249 13.42 3.55 9.63
N GLY A 250 14.49 3.73 8.87
CA GLY A 250 15.42 4.85 9.02
C GLY A 250 14.77 6.20 8.69
N HIS A 251 13.93 6.27 7.65
CA HIS A 251 13.27 7.51 7.24
C HIS A 251 12.17 7.93 8.22
N LEU A 252 11.37 6.98 8.71
CA LEU A 252 10.25 7.26 9.62
C LEU A 252 10.64 7.15 11.10
N ASN A 253 11.85 6.68 11.42
CA ASN A 253 12.35 6.46 12.79
C ASN A 253 11.45 5.46 13.55
N PHE A 254 11.48 4.19 13.14
CA PHE A 254 11.00 3.04 13.92
C PHE A 254 12.01 1.89 13.88
N SER A 255 11.76 0.88 14.69
CA SER A 255 12.42 -0.43 14.65
C SER A 255 11.34 -1.52 14.64
N TYR A 256 11.71 -2.76 14.36
CA TYR A 256 10.73 -3.84 14.27
C TYR A 256 11.33 -5.18 14.73
N ASP A 257 10.47 -6.04 15.25
CA ASP A 257 10.80 -7.41 15.65
C ASP A 257 10.24 -8.39 14.61
N VAL A 258 11.14 -9.15 13.99
CA VAL A 258 10.81 -10.06 12.89
C VAL A 258 10.35 -11.41 13.42
N GLN A 259 9.17 -11.84 12.98
CA GLN A 259 8.74 -13.23 13.13
C GLN A 259 9.42 -14.12 12.10
N MET A 260 10.08 -15.18 12.56
CA MET A 260 10.71 -16.14 11.63
C MET A 260 9.67 -16.93 10.84
N GLU A 261 8.56 -17.31 11.49
CA GLU A 261 7.54 -18.18 10.92
C GLU A 261 6.20 -18.00 11.66
N PRO A 262 5.05 -18.04 10.95
CA PRO A 262 3.71 -18.11 11.57
C PRO A 262 3.46 -19.44 12.28
N ASP A 263 2.75 -19.40 13.41
CA ASP A 263 2.51 -20.58 14.25
C ASP A 263 1.76 -21.71 13.52
N ASP A 264 0.93 -21.37 12.54
CA ASP A 264 0.15 -22.33 11.74
C ASP A 264 0.84 -22.72 10.41
N HIS A 265 2.06 -22.22 10.15
CA HIS A 265 2.83 -22.47 8.94
C HIS A 265 2.06 -22.16 7.65
N LYS A 266 1.28 -21.07 7.64
CA LYS A 266 0.54 -20.61 6.46
C LYS A 266 0.94 -19.19 6.07
N TRP A 267 0.85 -18.90 4.77
CA TRP A 267 1.04 -17.53 4.27
C TRP A 267 -0.11 -16.62 4.69
N GLY A 268 -1.32 -17.12 4.52
CA GLY A 268 -2.55 -16.50 4.96
C GLY A 268 -3.60 -16.48 3.86
N SER A 269 -4.74 -17.08 4.16
CA SER A 269 -5.91 -17.14 3.31
C SER A 269 -7.16 -16.99 4.16
N LEU A 270 -8.25 -16.57 3.54
CA LEU A 270 -9.54 -16.52 4.20
C LEU A 270 -10.15 -17.92 4.17
N GLU A 271 -10.08 -18.63 5.30
CA GLU A 271 -10.63 -19.97 5.48
C GLU A 271 -11.81 -19.91 6.46
N GLU A 272 -12.99 -20.37 6.04
CA GLU A 272 -14.21 -20.36 6.88
C GLU A 272 -14.57 -18.99 7.49
N GLY A 273 -14.17 -17.90 6.81
CA GLY A 273 -14.39 -16.52 7.27
C GLY A 273 -13.36 -16.03 8.30
N GLN A 274 -12.29 -16.77 8.55
CA GLN A 274 -11.17 -16.36 9.40
C GLN A 274 -9.87 -16.31 8.58
N TRP A 275 -9.06 -15.30 8.86
CA TRP A 275 -7.73 -15.18 8.26
C TRP A 275 -6.74 -16.13 8.95
N THR A 276 -6.02 -16.91 8.15
CA THR A 276 -4.95 -17.81 8.62
C THR A 276 -3.57 -17.19 8.37
N GLY A 277 -2.50 -17.85 8.81
CA GLY A 277 -1.13 -17.47 8.49
C GLY A 277 -0.74 -16.09 9.02
N MET A 278 0.18 -15.45 8.28
CA MET A 278 0.64 -14.10 8.61
C MET A 278 -0.49 -13.06 8.59
N LEU A 279 -1.50 -13.24 7.72
CA LEU A 279 -2.68 -12.36 7.70
C LEU A 279 -3.57 -12.57 8.92
N GLY A 280 -3.67 -13.81 9.43
CA GLY A 280 -4.28 -14.10 10.72
C GLY A 280 -3.50 -13.48 11.88
N ASP A 281 -2.16 -13.52 11.80
CA ASP A 281 -1.31 -12.87 12.80
C ASP A 281 -1.51 -11.35 12.85
N LEU A 282 -1.68 -10.71 11.70
CA LEU A 282 -2.05 -9.30 11.58
C LEU A 282 -3.46 -9.01 12.12
N ALA A 283 -4.42 -9.88 11.81
CA ALA A 283 -5.80 -9.65 12.19
C ALA A 283 -6.06 -9.87 13.69
N TYR A 284 -5.37 -10.83 14.31
CA TYR A 284 -5.74 -11.36 15.63
C TYR A 284 -4.59 -11.48 16.62
N ASN A 285 -3.33 -11.60 16.18
CA ASN A 285 -2.19 -11.94 17.05
C ASN A 285 -1.23 -10.76 17.29
N ASN A 286 -1.75 -9.53 17.29
CA ASN A 286 -1.01 -8.31 17.63
C ASN A 286 0.25 -8.06 16.78
N LYS A 287 0.22 -8.38 15.49
CA LYS A 287 1.20 -7.85 14.54
C LYS A 287 0.74 -6.47 14.05
N ASP A 288 1.70 -5.57 13.86
CA ASP A 288 1.44 -4.20 13.38
C ASP A 288 1.55 -4.11 11.85
N LEU A 289 2.37 -4.98 11.25
CA LEU A 289 2.65 -5.04 9.82
C LEU A 289 2.97 -6.47 9.43
N VAL A 290 2.68 -6.83 8.19
CA VAL A 290 3.15 -8.08 7.57
C VAL A 290 4.02 -7.76 6.35
N ILE A 291 5.10 -8.52 6.16
CA ILE A 291 5.96 -8.40 4.98
C ILE A 291 6.32 -9.77 4.41
N ASN A 292 5.87 -10.06 3.20
CA ASN A 292 6.23 -11.20 2.33
C ASN A 292 5.66 -10.87 0.93
N VAL A 293 5.88 -11.73 -0.08
CA VAL A 293 5.28 -11.54 -1.41
C VAL A 293 3.81 -11.97 -1.45
N PHE A 294 2.90 -11.06 -1.09
CA PHE A 294 1.46 -11.33 -1.21
C PHE A 294 0.94 -11.02 -2.61
N GLN A 295 0.20 -11.97 -3.18
CA GLN A 295 -0.66 -11.68 -4.31
C GLN A 295 -1.81 -10.79 -3.86
N MET A 296 -1.94 -9.62 -4.49
CA MET A 296 -3.06 -8.73 -4.27
C MET A 296 -4.37 -9.37 -4.77
N THR A 297 -5.27 -9.74 -3.85
CA THR A 297 -6.60 -10.27 -4.14
C THR A 297 -7.69 -9.34 -3.60
N LEU A 298 -8.91 -9.46 -4.12
CA LEU A 298 -10.06 -8.67 -3.64
C LEU A 298 -10.39 -8.95 -2.16
N GLU A 299 -10.12 -10.16 -1.69
CA GLU A 299 -10.34 -10.56 -0.29
C GLU A 299 -9.37 -9.85 0.64
N ILE A 300 -8.08 -9.78 0.29
CA ILE A 300 -7.09 -9.04 1.08
C ILE A 300 -7.43 -7.54 1.09
N PHE A 301 -7.75 -6.97 -0.07
CA PHE A 301 -8.16 -5.55 -0.17
C PHE A 301 -9.44 -5.22 0.61
N ALA A 302 -10.32 -6.21 0.83
CA ALA A 302 -11.54 -6.00 1.57
C ALA A 302 -11.27 -5.71 3.05
N ASP A 303 -10.37 -6.48 3.67
CA ASP A 303 -10.19 -6.50 5.12
C ASP A 303 -8.89 -5.82 5.59
N PHE A 304 -7.88 -5.73 4.73
CA PHE A 304 -6.59 -5.13 5.04
C PHE A 304 -6.33 -3.85 4.24
N GLU A 305 -5.36 -3.07 4.74
CA GLU A 305 -4.72 -2.01 3.98
C GLU A 305 -3.41 -2.53 3.43
N VAL A 306 -3.21 -2.35 2.13
CA VAL A 306 -1.99 -2.76 1.44
C VAL A 306 -1.26 -1.53 0.92
N SER A 307 0.07 -1.61 0.94
CA SER A 307 0.92 -0.60 0.34
C SER A 307 0.75 -0.57 -1.18
N TYR A 308 1.32 0.44 -1.82
CA TYR A 308 1.44 0.43 -3.26
C TYR A 308 2.37 -0.73 -3.69
N PRO A 309 1.98 -1.54 -4.70
CA PRO A 309 2.79 -2.66 -5.12
C PRO A 309 4.17 -2.21 -5.59
N TYR A 310 5.22 -2.77 -5.00
CA TYR A 310 6.61 -2.47 -5.35
C TYR A 310 7.22 -3.52 -6.29
N HIS A 311 6.57 -4.66 -6.46
CA HIS A 311 7.01 -5.75 -7.33
C HIS A 311 5.84 -6.28 -8.18
N VAL A 312 6.14 -6.65 -9.42
CA VAL A 312 5.15 -7.20 -10.36
C VAL A 312 5.74 -8.47 -10.96
N GLU A 313 5.08 -9.59 -10.72
CA GLU A 313 5.42 -10.89 -11.30
C GLU A 313 4.36 -11.36 -12.28
N SER A 314 4.72 -12.32 -13.12
CA SER A 314 3.82 -12.96 -14.06
C SER A 314 3.90 -14.47 -13.91
N TYR A 315 2.76 -15.15 -14.03
CA TYR A 315 2.72 -16.60 -14.03
C TYR A 315 3.38 -17.15 -15.30
N VAL A 316 4.32 -18.07 -15.11
CA VAL A 316 5.03 -18.76 -16.19
C VAL A 316 5.02 -20.26 -15.95
N PHE A 317 5.06 -21.04 -17.03
CA PHE A 317 5.28 -22.47 -16.94
C PHE A 317 6.78 -22.75 -16.90
N LEU A 318 7.22 -23.40 -15.83
CA LEU A 318 8.58 -23.92 -15.73
C LEU A 318 8.59 -25.35 -16.25
N LEU A 319 9.42 -25.59 -17.26
CA LEU A 319 9.65 -26.92 -17.83
C LEU A 319 11.12 -27.27 -17.63
N ALA A 320 11.38 -28.52 -17.24
CA ALA A 320 12.73 -29.05 -17.29
C ALA A 320 13.21 -29.00 -18.74
N VAL A 321 14.40 -28.44 -18.95
CA VAL A 321 15.06 -28.51 -20.26
C VAL A 321 15.31 -29.99 -20.56
N PRO A 322 14.79 -30.53 -21.68
CA PRO A 322 15.01 -31.93 -22.00
C PRO A 322 16.51 -32.17 -22.23
N GLU A 323 16.99 -33.34 -21.83
CA GLU A 323 18.35 -33.75 -22.15
C GLU A 323 18.55 -33.74 -23.67
N PRO A 324 19.73 -33.32 -24.16
CA PRO A 324 20.01 -33.34 -25.58
C PRO A 324 19.93 -34.77 -26.10
N ALA A 325 19.31 -34.93 -27.27
CA ALA A 325 19.27 -36.22 -27.95
C ALA A 325 20.71 -36.77 -28.12
N PRO A 326 20.91 -38.09 -27.99
CA PRO A 326 22.23 -38.70 -28.18
C PRO A 326 22.82 -38.30 -29.55
N GLN A 327 24.10 -37.93 -29.58
CA GLN A 327 24.76 -37.42 -30.80
C GLN A 327 24.63 -38.36 -32.01
N TRP A 328 24.63 -39.69 -31.78
CA TRP A 328 24.47 -40.69 -32.84
C TRP A 328 23.13 -40.60 -33.56
N GLN A 329 22.07 -40.13 -32.90
CA GLN A 329 20.76 -39.92 -33.54
C GLN A 329 20.86 -38.88 -34.66
N GLY A 330 21.80 -37.94 -34.56
CA GLY A 330 22.09 -36.97 -35.63
C GLY A 330 22.51 -37.61 -36.96
N LEU A 331 23.05 -38.85 -36.95
CA LEU A 331 23.37 -39.58 -38.18
C LEU A 331 22.13 -40.11 -38.90
N LEU A 332 21.11 -40.51 -38.14
CA LEU A 332 19.89 -41.13 -38.67
C LEU A 332 18.75 -40.13 -38.88
N TYR A 333 18.79 -39.00 -38.17
CA TYR A 333 17.81 -37.92 -38.21
C TYR A 333 17.52 -37.32 -39.60
N PRO A 334 18.49 -37.18 -40.53
CA PRO A 334 18.26 -36.48 -41.79
C PRO A 334 17.26 -37.17 -42.73
N PHE A 335 17.06 -38.48 -42.61
CA PHE A 335 16.19 -39.25 -43.51
C PHE A 335 15.13 -40.01 -42.73
N THR A 336 13.91 -40.07 -43.29
CA THR A 336 12.84 -40.90 -42.74
C THR A 336 13.17 -42.39 -42.85
N ALA A 337 12.53 -43.22 -42.03
CA ALA A 337 12.67 -44.67 -42.12
C ALA A 337 12.38 -45.21 -43.54
N THR A 338 11.44 -44.60 -44.26
CA THR A 338 11.12 -44.95 -45.64
C THR A 338 12.28 -44.72 -46.61
N VAL A 339 13.00 -43.60 -46.46
CA VAL A 339 14.18 -43.30 -47.30
C VAL A 339 15.33 -44.24 -46.97
N TRP A 340 15.56 -44.53 -45.68
CA TRP A 340 16.55 -45.53 -45.28
C TRP A 340 16.26 -46.92 -45.86
N LEU A 341 14.99 -47.36 -45.80
CA LEU A 341 14.55 -48.61 -46.42
C LEU A 341 14.70 -48.58 -47.95
N ALA A 342 14.42 -47.44 -48.59
CA ALA A 342 14.62 -47.29 -50.02
C ALA A 342 16.11 -47.37 -50.41
N ILE A 343 17.02 -46.76 -49.64
CA ILE A 343 18.48 -46.87 -49.85
C ILE A 343 18.93 -48.33 -49.72
N LEU A 344 18.51 -49.04 -48.68
CA LEU A 344 18.83 -50.47 -48.52
C LEU A 344 18.24 -51.32 -49.64
N GLY A 345 17.01 -50.99 -50.06
CA GLY A 345 16.33 -51.63 -51.18
C GLY A 345 17.06 -51.43 -52.50
N THR A 346 17.47 -50.20 -52.84
CA THR A 346 18.19 -49.90 -54.08
C THR A 346 19.56 -50.56 -54.10
N ILE A 347 20.31 -50.54 -52.99
CA ILE A 347 21.58 -51.26 -52.87
C ILE A 347 21.38 -52.77 -53.13
N THR A 348 20.33 -53.36 -52.55
CA THR A 348 20.01 -54.79 -52.74
C THR A 348 19.67 -55.09 -54.20
N VAL A 349 18.79 -54.29 -54.82
CA VAL A 349 18.38 -54.46 -56.21
C VAL A 349 19.58 -54.32 -57.16
N VAL A 350 20.41 -53.28 -56.99
CA VAL A 350 21.62 -53.06 -57.80
C VAL A 350 22.59 -54.23 -57.66
N THR A 351 22.79 -54.75 -56.44
CA THR A 351 23.68 -55.90 -56.20
C THR A 351 23.17 -57.16 -56.89
N VAL A 352 21.86 -57.43 -56.82
CA VAL A 352 21.24 -58.57 -57.52
C VAL A 352 21.39 -58.43 -59.03
N LEU A 353 21.09 -57.25 -59.59
CA LEU A 353 21.22 -56.97 -61.02
C LEU A 353 22.67 -57.13 -61.49
N LEU A 354 23.65 -56.60 -60.76
CA LEU A 354 25.07 -56.76 -61.07
C LEU A 354 25.50 -58.22 -61.08
N ASN A 355 25.07 -59.03 -60.09
CA ASN A 355 25.38 -60.45 -60.03
C ASN A 355 24.77 -61.21 -61.22
N LEU A 356 23.53 -60.91 -61.57
CA LEU A 356 22.88 -61.49 -62.76
C LEU A 356 23.60 -61.09 -64.05
N CYS A 357 24.00 -59.83 -64.19
CA CYS A 357 24.80 -59.36 -65.32
C CYS A 357 26.14 -60.10 -65.41
N LEU A 358 26.89 -60.21 -64.30
CA LEU A 358 28.16 -60.94 -64.26
C LEU A 358 28.00 -62.41 -64.66
N LYS A 359 26.89 -63.07 -64.26
CA LYS A 359 26.59 -64.44 -64.67
C LYS A 359 26.13 -64.58 -66.13
N ALA A 360 25.54 -63.52 -66.70
CA ALA A 360 25.06 -63.51 -68.08
C ALA A 360 26.15 -63.12 -69.09
N VAL A 361 27.28 -62.56 -68.63
CA VAL A 361 28.48 -62.38 -69.46
C VAL A 361 29.06 -63.78 -69.72
N PRO A 362 29.18 -64.21 -70.99
CA PRO A 362 29.85 -65.46 -71.32
C PRO A 362 31.30 -65.41 -70.85
N ASP A 363 31.80 -66.56 -70.38
CA ASP A 363 33.15 -66.75 -69.84
C ASP A 363 34.20 -66.06 -70.72
N THR A 364 34.63 -64.87 -70.30
CA THR A 364 35.76 -64.16 -70.91
C THR A 364 36.94 -64.49 -70.04
N GLN A 365 37.82 -65.34 -70.57
CA GLN A 365 38.94 -65.98 -69.88
C GLN A 365 40.08 -65.00 -69.48
N ASP A 366 39.79 -63.71 -69.37
CA ASP A 366 40.75 -62.65 -69.07
C ASP A 366 40.09 -61.53 -68.25
N ASP A 367 40.45 -61.46 -66.96
CA ASP A 367 39.88 -60.53 -65.97
C ASP A 367 40.02 -59.04 -66.37
N SER A 368 40.91 -58.72 -67.32
CA SER A 368 41.16 -57.36 -67.81
C SER A 368 40.08 -56.83 -68.79
N GLN A 369 39.26 -57.69 -69.40
CA GLN A 369 38.28 -57.29 -70.42
C GLN A 369 36.92 -56.83 -69.86
N VAL A 370 36.55 -57.28 -68.67
CA VAL A 370 35.27 -56.91 -68.03
C VAL A 370 35.24 -55.41 -67.67
N PHE A 371 36.37 -54.86 -67.23
CA PHE A 371 36.50 -53.43 -66.91
C PHE A 371 36.43 -52.56 -68.18
N LEU A 372 36.97 -53.05 -69.31
CA LEU A 372 36.98 -52.35 -70.61
C LEU A 372 35.61 -52.30 -71.29
N LEU A 373 34.79 -53.37 -71.18
CA LEU A 373 33.45 -53.41 -71.77
C LEU A 373 32.46 -52.43 -71.13
N VAL A 374 32.59 -52.19 -69.83
CA VAL A 374 31.76 -51.22 -69.10
C VAL A 374 32.19 -49.79 -69.40
N SER A 375 33.49 -49.51 -69.58
CA SER A 375 33.99 -48.17 -69.94
C SER A 375 33.88 -47.81 -71.42
N ALA A 376 33.85 -48.79 -72.34
CA ALA A 376 33.76 -48.53 -73.78
C ALA A 376 32.35 -48.12 -74.23
N ARG A 377 31.31 -48.57 -73.52
CA ARG A 377 29.91 -48.28 -73.89
C ARG A 377 29.42 -46.90 -73.44
N THR A 378 30.12 -46.26 -72.50
CA THR A 378 29.84 -44.87 -72.06
C THR A 378 30.45 -43.81 -72.97
N VAL A 379 31.32 -44.17 -73.92
CA VAL A 379 31.98 -43.23 -74.86
C VAL A 379 31.22 -43.10 -76.19
N TYR A 380 30.28 -44.02 -76.49
CA TYR A 380 29.56 -44.07 -77.77
C TYR A 380 28.03 -43.90 -77.68
N ASN A 381 27.54 -43.18 -76.65
CA ASN A 381 26.19 -42.62 -76.64
C ASN A 381 26.21 -41.17 -76.17
#